data_AF-A0A847C8Q3-F1
#
_entry.id   AF-A0A847C8Q3-F1
#
_cell.length_a   1.000
_cell.length_b   1.000
_cell.length_c   1.000
_cell.angle_alpha   90.00
_cell.angle_beta   90.00
_cell.angle_gamma   90.00
#
_symmetry.space_group_name_H-M   'P 1'
#
loop_
_entity.id
_entity.type
_entity.pdbx_description
1 polymer ?
#
loop_
_entity_poly.entity_id
_entity_poly.type
_entity_poly.pdbx_seq_one_letter_code
_entity_poly.pdbx_strand_id
1 'polypeptide(L)'
;VLGLFVCPENVDTAAFFNPVLMGGVLLIGMGYVLILQTLTVWSKQLYPSDSRGQFEGIRILFFVLIPMVIAPLISNPVIKASGEYVDENGFTAYLPTHTLFLVASGLVLLTFIPLFFAKKYHDARIKEAASKEA
;
A
#
# COMPACT_ATOMS: atom_id res chain seq x y z
N VAL A 1 -19.59 -0.93 -4.08
CA VAL A 1 -21.05 -0.81 -3.83
C VAL A 1 -21.36 0.48 -3.09
N LEU A 2 -20.87 0.71 -1.86
CA LEU A 2 -21.14 1.96 -1.11
C LEU A 2 -20.67 3.25 -1.81
N GLY A 3 -19.45 3.29 -2.35
CA GLY A 3 -18.95 4.48 -3.08
C GLY A 3 -19.69 4.78 -4.39
N LEU A 4 -20.53 3.86 -4.88
CA LEU A 4 -21.38 4.07 -6.06
C LEU A 4 -22.69 4.80 -5.70
N PHE A 5 -23.06 4.77 -4.41
CA PHE A 5 -24.20 5.51 -3.84
C PHE A 5 -23.78 6.80 -3.15
N VAL A 6 -22.51 7.20 -3.19
CA VAL A 6 -22.03 8.48 -2.65
C VAL A 6 -21.98 9.48 -3.78
N CYS A 7 -22.84 10.49 -3.73
CA CYS A 7 -22.83 11.64 -4.63
C CYS A 7 -22.74 12.92 -3.80
N PRO A 8 -22.12 13.99 -4.31
CA PRO A 8 -22.04 15.27 -3.58
C PRO A 8 -23.42 15.85 -3.21
N GLU A 9 -24.49 15.41 -3.88
CA GLU A 9 -25.87 15.80 -3.57
C GLU A 9 -26.49 15.06 -2.37
N ASN A 10 -25.96 13.90 -1.97
CA ASN A 10 -26.52 13.08 -0.88
C ASN A 10 -25.67 13.05 0.40
N VAL A 11 -24.59 13.85 0.42
CA VAL A 11 -23.67 13.95 1.54
C VAL A 11 -23.47 15.43 1.86
N ASP A 12 -24.01 15.86 3.00
CA ASP A 12 -23.64 17.13 3.59
C ASP A 12 -22.23 17.00 4.20
N THR A 13 -21.27 17.72 3.63
CA THR A 13 -19.87 17.76 4.08
C THR A 13 -19.65 18.72 5.25
N ALA A 14 -20.62 19.60 5.55
CA ALA A 14 -20.56 20.52 6.69
C ALA A 14 -21.08 19.88 7.98
N ALA A 15 -21.95 18.87 7.88
CA ALA A 15 -22.45 18.13 9.03
C ALA A 15 -21.44 17.09 9.55
N PHE A 16 -21.10 17.18 10.83
CA PHE A 16 -20.19 16.22 11.48
C PHE A 16 -20.76 14.79 11.51
N PHE A 17 -22.08 14.64 11.66
CA PHE A 17 -22.75 13.35 11.78
C PHE A 17 -23.31 12.90 10.42
N ASN A 18 -22.46 12.30 9.60
CA ASN A 18 -22.85 11.74 8.30
C ASN A 18 -22.70 10.20 8.31
N PRO A 19 -23.81 9.44 8.50
CA PRO A 19 -23.76 7.98 8.63
C PRO A 19 -23.14 7.26 7.43
N VAL A 20 -23.31 7.81 6.22
CA VAL A 20 -22.79 7.21 4.98
C VAL A 20 -21.27 7.37 4.92
N LEU A 21 -20.75 8.57 5.20
CA LEU A 21 -19.30 8.80 5.25
C LEU A 21 -18.66 8.02 6.40
N MET A 22 -19.27 8.02 7.59
CA MET A 22 -18.77 7.29 8.75
C MET A 22 -18.75 5.78 8.47
N GLY A 23 -19.83 5.23 7.90
CA GLY A 23 -19.88 3.83 7.49
C GLY A 23 -18.83 3.48 6.44
N GLY A 24 -18.63 4.35 5.45
CA GLY A 24 -17.59 4.18 4.41
C GLY A 24 -16.17 4.18 4.99
N VAL A 25 -15.84 5.16 5.82
CA VAL A 25 -14.52 5.26 6.48
C VAL A 25 -14.29 4.06 7.41
N LEU A 26 -15.30 3.67 8.19
CA LEU A 26 -15.20 2.51 9.07
C LEU A 26 -14.98 1.21 8.30
N LEU A 27 -15.72 0.97 7.21
CA LEU A 27 -15.58 -0.26 6.42
C LEU A 27 -14.23 -0.32 5.69
N ILE A 28 -13.80 0.78 5.09
CA ILE A 28 -12.50 0.86 4.43
C ILE A 28 -11.38 0.70 5.46
N GLY A 29 -11.45 1.42 6.58
CA GLY A 29 -10.46 1.36 7.65
C GLY A 29 -10.37 -0.03 8.28
N MET A 30 -11.51 -0.64 8.61
CA MET A 30 -11.57 -1.99 9.19
C MET A 30 -11.03 -3.03 8.19
N GLY A 31 -11.46 -2.99 6.93
CA GLY A 31 -10.97 -3.91 5.90
C GLY A 31 -9.45 -3.79 5.70
N TYR A 32 -8.95 -2.56 5.63
CA TYR A 32 -7.52 -2.29 5.50
C TYR A 32 -6.71 -2.85 6.67
N VAL A 33 -7.14 -2.59 7.92
CA VAL A 33 -6.46 -3.09 9.12
C VAL A 33 -6.52 -4.61 9.18
N LEU A 34 -7.67 -5.23 8.93
CA LEU A 34 -7.81 -6.68 9.00
C LEU A 34 -6.88 -7.40 8.02
N ILE A 35 -6.83 -6.94 6.76
CA ILE A 35 -5.97 -7.52 5.73
C ILE A 35 -4.49 -7.36 6.09
N LEU A 36 -4.06 -6.13 6.41
CA LEU A 36 -2.65 -5.87 6.70
C LEU A 36 -2.16 -6.61 7.94
N GLN A 37 -2.95 -6.64 9.01
CA GLN A 37 -2.55 -7.31 10.24
C GLN A 37 -2.53 -8.83 10.08
N THR A 38 -3.51 -9.40 9.39
CA THR A 38 -3.55 -10.86 9.15
C THR A 38 -2.36 -11.31 8.31
N LEU A 39 -2.05 -10.62 7.21
CA LEU A 39 -0.89 -10.92 6.37
C LEU A 39 0.42 -10.75 7.13
N THR A 40 0.51 -9.72 7.97
CA THR A 40 1.68 -9.48 8.82
C THR A 40 1.91 -10.63 9.78
N VAL A 41 0.88 -11.06 10.51
CA VAL A 41 0.98 -12.19 11.45
C VAL A 41 1.37 -13.47 10.72
N TRP A 42 0.75 -13.74 9.57
CA TRP A 42 1.09 -14.91 8.76
C TRP A 42 2.55 -14.89 8.30
N SER A 43 3.06 -13.75 7.82
CA SER A 43 4.46 -13.59 7.44
C SER A 43 5.42 -13.84 8.61
N LYS A 44 5.06 -13.42 9.84
CA LYS A 44 5.90 -13.63 11.03
C LYS A 44 6.03 -15.10 11.42
N GLN A 45 5.04 -15.94 11.11
CA GLN A 45 5.11 -17.37 11.39
C GLN A 45 6.19 -18.08 10.55
N LEU A 46 6.59 -17.48 9.43
CA LEU A 46 7.65 -18.02 8.56
C LEU A 46 9.07 -17.70 9.07
N TYR A 47 9.20 -16.91 10.14
CA TYR A 47 10.51 -16.52 10.65
C TYR A 47 11.16 -17.66 11.44
N PRO A 48 12.46 -17.91 11.23
CA PRO A 48 13.19 -18.90 12.01
C PRO A 48 13.20 -18.51 13.50
N SER A 49 13.00 -19.50 14.39
CA SER A 49 12.91 -19.31 15.85
C SER A 49 14.11 -18.57 16.43
N ASP A 50 15.30 -18.91 15.94
CA ASP A 50 16.57 -18.48 16.53
C ASP A 50 16.95 -17.05 16.15
N SER A 51 16.27 -16.45 15.16
CA SER A 51 16.63 -15.13 14.62
C SER A 51 15.41 -14.25 14.30
N ARG A 52 14.28 -14.45 14.97
CA ARG A 52 13.04 -13.67 14.73
C ARG A 52 13.25 -12.16 14.76
N GLY A 53 14.05 -11.66 15.71
CA GLY A 53 14.34 -10.23 15.84
C GLY A 53 15.08 -9.65 14.63
N GLN A 54 16.04 -10.38 14.07
CA GLN A 54 16.80 -9.95 12.90
C GLN A 54 15.91 -9.90 11.64
N PHE A 55 15.03 -10.90 11.48
CA PHE A 55 14.06 -10.93 10.37
C PHE A 55 13.02 -9.81 10.46
N GLU A 56 12.55 -9.47 11.66
CA GLU A 56 11.68 -8.29 11.85
C GLU A 56 12.40 -6.99 11.48
N GLY A 57 13.67 -6.84 11.85
CA GLY A 57 14.47 -5.67 11.48
C GLY A 57 14.57 -5.49 9.97
N ILE A 58 14.86 -6.57 9.24
CA ILE A 58 14.90 -6.56 7.77
C ILE A 58 13.51 -6.21 7.21
N ARG A 59 12.44 -6.81 7.72
CA ARG A 59 11.08 -6.50 7.28
C ARG A 59 10.75 -5.02 7.45
N ILE A 60 11.03 -4.43 8.61
CA ILE A 60 10.74 -3.01 8.88
C ILE A 60 11.50 -2.11 7.90
N LEU A 61 12.76 -2.46 7.60
CA LEU A 61 13.57 -1.72 6.63
C LEU A 61 12.89 -1.68 5.24
N PHE A 62 12.46 -2.83 4.73
CA PHE A 62 11.84 -2.95 3.40
C PHE A 62 10.36 -2.52 3.34
N PHE A 63 9.59 -2.74 4.41
CA PHE A 63 8.15 -2.50 4.42
C PHE A 63 7.77 -1.10 4.94
N VAL A 64 8.64 -0.47 5.72
CA VAL A 64 8.37 0.83 6.34
C VAL A 64 9.40 1.87 5.93
N LEU A 65 10.67 1.67 6.28
CA LEU A 65 11.69 2.72 6.16
C LEU A 65 11.93 3.13 4.69
N ILE A 66 12.20 2.15 3.82
CA ILE A 66 12.45 2.42 2.40
C ILE A 66 11.21 3.04 1.73
N PRO A 67 10.00 2.47 1.84
CA PRO A 67 8.80 3.08 1.27
C PRO A 67 8.50 4.48 1.80
N MET A 68 8.68 4.74 3.10
CA MET A 68 8.40 6.07 3.68
C MET A 68 9.31 7.16 3.16
N VAL A 69 10.55 6.84 2.76
CA VAL A 69 11.48 7.81 2.18
C VAL A 69 11.28 7.92 0.67
N ILE A 70 11.20 6.79 -0.03
CA ILE A 70 11.14 6.77 -1.50
C ILE A 70 9.78 7.24 -2.02
N ALA A 71 8.67 6.87 -1.35
CA ALA A 71 7.34 7.22 -1.84
C ALA A 71 7.12 8.74 -1.92
N PRO A 72 7.40 9.55 -0.88
CA PRO A 72 7.29 11.01 -0.97
C PRO A 72 8.27 11.63 -1.97
N LEU A 73 9.48 11.08 -2.12
CA LEU A 73 10.47 11.58 -3.08
C LEU A 73 9.99 11.44 -4.52
N ILE A 74 9.21 10.40 -4.82
CA ILE A 74 8.62 10.18 -6.15
C ILE A 74 7.28 10.94 -6.27
N SER A 75 6.42 10.89 -5.26
CA SER A 75 5.08 11.47 -5.34
C SER A 75 5.10 13.00 -5.36
N ASN A 76 5.96 13.65 -4.57
CA ASN A 76 5.94 15.11 -4.45
C ASN A 76 6.27 15.83 -5.77
N PRO A 77 7.31 15.47 -6.53
CA PRO A 77 7.57 16.06 -7.84
C PRO A 77 6.44 15.79 -8.84
N VAL A 78 5.87 14.59 -8.82
CA VAL A 78 4.76 14.21 -9.72
C VAL A 78 3.53 15.06 -9.45
N ILE A 79 3.17 15.27 -8.18
CA ILE A 79 2.04 16.13 -7.80
C ILE A 79 2.32 17.58 -8.18
N LYS A 80 3.53 18.10 -7.90
CA LYS A 80 3.90 19.47 -8.26
C LYS A 80 3.84 19.74 -9.76
N ALA A 81 4.25 18.77 -10.58
CA ALA A 81 4.26 18.91 -12.04
C ALA A 81 2.88 18.80 -12.69
N SER A 82 1.92 18.11 -12.04
CA SER A 82 0.65 17.73 -12.68
C SER A 82 -0.60 18.26 -11.99
N GLY A 83 -0.50 18.81 -10.78
CA GLY A 83 -1.63 19.13 -9.91
C GLY A 83 -1.60 20.52 -9.29
N GLU A 84 -0.84 21.44 -9.86
CA GLU A 84 -0.85 22.84 -9.43
C GLU A 84 -2.21 23.47 -9.79
N TYR A 85 -2.92 23.97 -8.77
CA TYR A 85 -4.17 24.72 -8.91
C TYR A 85 -4.11 25.97 -8.03
N VAL A 86 -4.67 27.07 -8.54
CA VAL A 86 -4.77 28.32 -7.78
C VAL A 86 -6.16 28.37 -7.17
N ASP A 87 -6.22 28.34 -5.84
CA ASP A 87 -7.48 28.40 -5.10
C ASP A 87 -8.14 29.78 -5.25
N GLU A 88 -9.43 29.89 -4.89
CA GLU A 88 -10.21 31.13 -4.95
C GLU A 88 -9.58 32.28 -4.14
N ASN A 89 -8.77 31.91 -3.14
CA ASN A 89 -8.01 32.81 -2.29
C ASN A 89 -6.62 33.20 -2.85
N GLY A 90 -6.26 32.76 -4.06
CA GLY A 90 -4.98 33.08 -4.72
C GLY A 90 -3.78 32.27 -4.24
N PHE A 91 -3.98 31.21 -3.46
CA PHE A 91 -2.91 30.32 -2.99
C PHE A 91 -2.70 29.15 -3.95
N THR A 92 -1.44 28.80 -4.23
CA THR A 92 -1.09 27.60 -5.00
C THR A 92 -1.27 26.34 -4.14
N ALA A 93 -2.26 25.52 -4.48
CA ALA A 93 -2.51 24.22 -3.89
C ALA A 93 -2.07 23.09 -4.86
N TYR A 94 -1.76 21.94 -4.28
CA TYR A 94 -1.26 20.78 -5.03
C TYR A 94 -2.19 19.60 -4.82
N LEU A 95 -2.97 19.25 -5.85
CA LEU A 95 -3.93 18.16 -5.78
C LEU A 95 -3.36 16.90 -6.46
N PRO A 96 -3.43 15.71 -5.82
CA PRO A 96 -3.07 14.47 -6.47
C PRO A 96 -3.95 14.22 -7.70
N THR A 97 -3.36 14.25 -8.89
CA THR A 97 -4.08 14.00 -10.15
C THR A 97 -3.99 12.53 -10.58
N HIS A 98 -4.71 12.19 -11.65
CA HIS A 98 -4.67 10.85 -12.26
C HIS A 98 -3.25 10.39 -12.62
N THR A 99 -2.34 11.33 -12.93
CA THR A 99 -0.92 11.05 -13.23
C THR A 99 -0.22 10.33 -12.08
N LEU A 100 -0.52 10.69 -10.83
CA LEU A 100 0.05 10.02 -9.66
C LEU A 100 -0.36 8.54 -9.61
N PHE A 101 -1.61 8.22 -9.94
CA PHE A 101 -2.12 6.85 -9.97
C PHE A 101 -1.48 6.02 -11.09
N LEU A 102 -1.21 6.62 -12.26
CA LEU A 102 -0.51 5.96 -13.35
C LEU A 102 0.94 5.63 -12.97
N VAL A 103 1.65 6.59 -12.37
CA VAL A 103 3.02 6.38 -11.87
C VAL A 103 3.03 5.30 -10.78
N ALA A 104 2.10 5.36 -9.82
CA ALA A 104 1.97 4.35 -8.78
C ALA A 104 1.68 2.95 -9.34
N SER A 105 0.82 2.84 -10.36
CA SER A 105 0.54 1.58 -11.05
C SER A 105 1.80 1.01 -11.68
N GLY A 106 2.58 1.83 -12.39
CA GLY A 106 3.87 1.42 -12.94
C GLY A 106 4.85 0.93 -11.87
N LEU A 107 4.92 1.62 -10.72
CA LEU A 107 5.78 1.24 -9.61
C LEU A 107 5.34 -0.10 -8.98
N VAL A 108 4.03 -0.35 -8.87
CA VAL A 108 3.49 -1.63 -8.40
C VAL A 108 3.88 -2.77 -9.32
N LEU A 109 3.91 -2.56 -10.65
CA LEU A 109 4.36 -3.60 -11.59
C LEU A 109 5.81 -4.02 -11.36
N LEU A 110 6.67 -3.13 -10.85
CA LEU A 110 8.05 -3.48 -10.51
C LEU A 110 8.14 -4.52 -9.38
N THR A 111 7.09 -4.67 -8.55
CA THR A 111 7.07 -5.70 -7.49
C THR A 111 7.07 -7.13 -8.05
N PHE A 112 6.68 -7.33 -9.31
CA PHE A 112 6.75 -8.63 -9.97
C PHE A 112 8.18 -9.08 -10.26
N ILE A 113 9.14 -8.15 -10.39
CA ILE A 113 10.55 -8.46 -10.65
C ILE A 113 11.14 -9.31 -9.52
N PRO A 114 11.19 -8.84 -8.25
CA PRO A 114 11.72 -9.65 -7.16
C PRO A 114 10.89 -10.92 -6.92
N LEU A 115 9.58 -10.89 -7.20
CA LEU A 115 8.72 -12.07 -7.07
C LEU A 115 9.10 -13.19 -8.04
N PHE A 116 9.46 -12.85 -9.28
CA PHE A 116 9.93 -13.82 -10.27
C PHE A 116 11.22 -14.51 -9.82
N PHE A 117 12.18 -13.75 -9.29
CA PHE A 117 13.40 -14.32 -8.72
C PHE A 117 13.10 -15.19 -7.50
N ALA A 118 12.23 -14.73 -6.60
CA ALA A 118 11.86 -15.47 -5.39
C ALA A 118 11.24 -16.85 -5.72
N LYS A 119 10.39 -16.93 -6.76
CA LYS A 119 9.81 -18.19 -7.23
C LYS A 119 10.89 -19.20 -7.63
N LYS A 120 11.91 -18.76 -8.38
CA LYS A 120 13.01 -19.64 -8.82
C LYS A 120 13.73 -20.28 -7.63
N TYR A 121 13.97 -19.51 -6.57
CA TYR A 121 14.61 -20.04 -5.35
C TYR A 121 13.69 -21.00 -4.58
N HIS A 122 12.39 -20.72 -4.54
CA HIS A 122 11.42 -21.61 -3.91
C HIS A 122 11.37 -22.97 -4.63
N ASP A 123 11.25 -22.97 -5.96
CA ASP A 123 11.18 -24.18 -6.77
C ASP A 123 12.47 -25.02 -6.66
N ALA A 124 13.63 -24.36 -6.58
CA ALA A 124 14.91 -25.03 -6.36
C ALA A 124 14.98 -25.75 -5.00
N ARG A 125 14.49 -25.11 -3.93
CA ARG A 125 14.45 -25.72 -2.58
C ARG A 125 13.53 -26.93 -2.52
N ILE A 126 12.36 -26.89 -3.17
CA ILE A 126 11.44 -28.03 -3.22
C ILE A 126 12.07 -29.22 -3.96
N LYS A 127 12.74 -28.98 -5.08
CA LYS A 127 13.45 -30.04 -5.81
C LYS A 127 14.57 -30.67 -4.99
N GLU A 128 15.33 -29.86 -4.27
CA GLU A 128 16.43 -30.36 -3.42
C GLU A 128 15.89 -31.21 -2.26
N ALA A 129 14.76 -30.81 -1.65
CA ALA A 129 14.09 -31.61 -0.62
C ALA A 129 13.60 -32.96 -1.17
N ALA A 130 12.94 -32.96 -2.34
CA ALA A 130 12.47 -34.18 -2.99
C ALA A 130 13.62 -35.13 -3.38
N SER A 131 14.80 -34.59 -3.73
CA SER A 131 15.98 -35.41 -4.06
C SER A 131 16.68 -36.03 -2.85
N LYS A 132 16.46 -35.52 -1.64
CA LYS A 132 17.01 -36.09 -0.39
C LYS A 132 16.14 -37.21 0.18
N GLU A 133 14.89 -37.30 -0.26
CA GLU A 133 13.91 -38.32 0.15
C GLU A 133 13.85 -39.53 -0.80
N ALA A 134 14.51 -39.46 -1.97
CA ALA A 134 14.62 -40.53 -2.96
C ALA A 134 15.99 -41.24 -2.88
#